data_AF-A0A966JD75-F1
#
_entry.id   AF-A0A966JD75-F1
#
_cell.length_a   1.000
_cell.length_b   1.000
_cell.length_c   1.000
_cell.angle_alpha   90.00
_cell.angle_beta   90.00
_cell.angle_gamma   90.00
#
_symmetry.space_group_name_H-M   'P 1'
#
loop_
_entity.id
_entity.type
_entity.pdbx_description
1 polymer ?
#
loop_
_entity_poly.entity_id
_entity_poly.type
_entity_poly.pdbx_seq_one_letter_code
_entity_poly.pdbx_strand_id
1 'polypeptide(L)' 'MSEVLASTDEQILTLTLNRPEKQNAITREMYQTLANSINEANGDFGVR' A
#
# COMPACT_ATOMS: atom_id res chain seq x y z
N MET A 1 -0.21 13.27 -6.93
CA MET A 1 -0.50 12.68 -5.60
C MET A 1 -0.60 11.18 -5.79
N SER A 2 -0.11 10.36 -4.86
CA SER A 2 -0.20 8.90 -4.98
C SER A 2 -1.57 8.42 -4.49
N GLU A 3 -2.19 7.51 -5.25
CA GLU A 3 -3.51 6.92 -4.93
C GLU A 3 -3.41 5.84 -3.83
N VAL A 4 -2.20 5.35 -3.57
CA VAL A 4 -1.85 4.47 -2.46
C VAL A 4 -0.67 5.10 -1.71
N LEU A 5 -0.83 5.27 -0.40
CA LEU A 5 0.25 5.71 0.48
C LEU A 5 0.80 4.51 1.24
N ALA A 6 2.11 4.47 1.43
CA ALA A 6 2.79 3.45 2.22
C ALA A 6 3.56 4.12 3.35
N SER A 7 3.44 3.59 4.56
CA SER A 7 4.21 4.02 5.74
C SER A 7 4.57 2.79 6.55
N THR A 8 5.81 2.74 7.03
CA THR A 8 6.26 1.67 7.94
C THR A 8 6.57 2.29 9.29
N ASP A 9 5.92 1.81 10.34
CA ASP A 9 6.15 2.23 11.73
C ASP A 9 6.11 1.02 12.65
N GLU A 10 7.01 0.95 13.62
CA GLU A 10 7.14 -0.19 14.56
C GLU A 10 7.06 -1.58 13.90
N GLN A 11 7.68 -1.73 12.72
CA GLN A 11 7.65 -2.95 11.91
C GLN A 11 6.30 -3.30 11.27
N ILE A 12 5.37 -2.35 11.20
CA ILE A 12 4.06 -2.52 10.57
C ILE A 12 4.02 -1.69 9.29
N LEU A 13 3.89 -2.36 8.14
CA LEU A 13 3.61 -1.69 6.87
C LEU A 13 2.11 -1.35 6.78
N THR A 14 1.81 -0.06 6.72
CA THR A 14 0.46 0.47 6.50
C THR A 14 0.31 0.94 5.05
N LEU A 15 -0.60 0.30 4.31
CA LEU A 15 -1.01 0.71 2.96
C LEU A 15 -2.37 1.41 3.03
N THR A 16 -2.42 2.69 2.66
CA THR A 16 -3.64 3.52 2.74
C THR A 16 -4.15 3.86 1.35
N LEU A 17 -5.44 3.58 1.10
CA LEU A 17 -6.12 4.05 -0.11
C LEU A 17 -6.33 5.56 0.01
N ASN A 18 -5.73 6.31 -0.91
CA ASN A 18 -5.70 7.77 -0.89
C ASN A 18 -6.37 8.35 -2.12
N ARG A 19 -7.62 7.93 -2.34
CA ARG A 19 -8.48 8.40 -3.43
C ARG A 19 -9.90 8.72 -2.93
N PRO A 20 -10.04 9.58 -1.91
CA PRO A 20 -11.31 9.82 -1.23
C PRO A 20 -12.39 10.38 -2.17
N GLU A 21 -12.01 11.21 -3.13
CA GLU A 21 -12.91 11.82 -4.12
C GLU A 21 -13.55 10.83 -5.10
N LYS A 22 -13.02 9.59 -5.15
CA LYS A 22 -13.60 8.46 -5.89
C LYS A 22 -14.00 7.31 -4.97
N GLN A 23 -14.21 7.59 -3.68
CA GLN A 23 -14.58 6.58 -2.68
C GLN A 23 -13.60 5.41 -2.63
N ASN A 24 -12.31 5.67 -2.89
CA ASN A 24 -11.26 4.66 -2.96
C ASN A 24 -11.54 3.53 -3.98
N ALA A 25 -12.30 3.83 -5.05
CA ALA A 25 -12.51 2.88 -6.14
C ALA A 25 -11.16 2.42 -6.71
N ILE A 26 -10.90 1.11 -6.56
CA ILE A 26 -9.63 0.50 -6.91
C ILE A 26 -9.43 0.52 -8.42
N THR A 27 -8.32 1.10 -8.86
CA THR A 27 -7.86 1.03 -10.25
C THR A 27 -6.88 -0.14 -10.42
N ARG A 28 -6.61 -0.51 -11.68
CA ARG A 28 -5.61 -1.54 -12.00
C ARG A 28 -4.22 -1.19 -11.47
N GLU A 29 -3.85 0.09 -11.52
CA GLU A 29 -2.57 0.58 -11.02
C GLU A 29 -2.48 0.44 -9.50
N MET A 30 -3.51 0.88 -8.77
CA MET A 30 -3.58 0.72 -7.31
C MET A 30 -3.46 -0.75 -6.91
N TYR A 31 -4.16 -1.65 -7.63
CA TYR A 31 -4.07 -3.08 -7.39
C TYR A 31 -2.63 -3.60 -7.57
N GLN A 32 -1.95 -3.20 -8.64
CA GLN A 32 -0.55 -3.58 -8.87
C GLN A 32 0.36 -3.06 -7.77
N THR A 33 0.20 -1.80 -7.34
CA THR A 33 0.96 -1.22 -6.25
C THR A 33 0.77 -2.00 -4.95
N LEU A 34 -0.47 -2.27 -4.56
CA LEU A 34 -0.79 -3.05 -3.36
C LEU A 34 -0.17 -4.45 -3.41
N ALA A 35 -0.30 -5.14 -4.55
CA ALA A 35 0.26 -6.48 -4.73
C ALA A 35 1.79 -6.47 -4.62
N ASN A 36 2.45 -5.49 -5.22
CA ASN A 36 3.90 -5.34 -5.13
C ASN A 36 4.34 -5.10 -3.68
N SER A 37 3.71 -4.14 -2.99
CA SER A 37 4.07 -3.82 -1.60
C SER A 37 3.85 -4.99 -0.64
N ILE A 38 2.82 -5.81 -0.85
CA ILE A 38 2.61 -7.03 -0.04
C ILE A 38 3.70 -8.07 -0.30
N ASN A 39 4.08 -8.28 -1.57
CA ASN A 39 5.15 -9.23 -1.92
C ASN A 39 6.51 -8.78 -1.40
N GLU A 40 6.81 -7.48 -1.47
CA GLU A 40 8.02 -6.88 -0.92
C GLU A 40 8.07 -7.02 0.61
N ALA A 41 6.96 -6.72 1.30
CA ALA A 41 6.85 -6.88 2.74
C ALA A 41 7.06 -8.31 3.22
N ASN A 42 6.69 -9.32 2.43
CA ASN A 42 6.94 -10.73 2.76
C ASN A 42 8.44 -11.04 2.89
N GLY A 43 9.28 -10.36 2.10
CA GLY A 43 10.74 -10.51 2.13
C GLY A 43 11.45 -9.53 3.07
N ASP A 44 10.73 -8.59 3.68
CA ASP A 44 11.32 -7.55 4.52
C ASP A 44 11.31 -7.97 5.99
N PHE A 45 12.49 -8.26 6.56
CA PHE A 45 12.66 -8.56 7.99
C PHE A 45 12.27 -7.40 8.91
N GLY A 46 12.19 -6.19 8.35
CA GLY A 46 11.69 -4.99 9.00
C GLY A 46 10.18 -4.95 9.15
N VAL A 47 9.41 -5.82 8.51
CA VAL A 47 7.94 -5.92 8.62
C VAL A 47 7.51 -7.22 9.31
N ARG A 48 6.56 -7.17 10.26
CA ARG A 48 6.14 -8.31 11.10
C ARG A 48 4.65 -8.39 11.39
#